data_AF-A0A0V7ZRL6-F1
#
_entry.id   AF-A0A0V7ZRL6-F1
#
_cell.length_a   1.000
_cell.length_b   1.000
_cell.length_c   1.000
_cell.angle_alpha   90.00
_cell.angle_beta   90.00
_cell.angle_gamma   90.00
#
_symmetry.space_group_name_H-M   'P 1'
#
loop_
_entity.id
_entity.type
_entity.pdbx_description
1 polymer ?
#
loop_
_entity_poly.entity_id
_entity_poly.type
_entity_poly.pdbx_seq_one_letter_code
_entity_poly.pdbx_strand_id
1 'polypeptide(L)'
;MSKDLEDYWEGMKAYDKCHLPTINSQWQAFYDELREFVEAPNIGEAWDILHSGGRLFWKLTGIPLQLLAIPTVSKHGQRYGMYGCIRSQRNCEGKCCSKLNQ
;
A
#
# COMPACT_ATOMS: atom_id res chain seq x y z
N MET A 1 0.48 -7.17 -18.73
CA MET A 1 0.47 -6.46 -17.44
C MET A 1 1.80 -6.78 -16.76
N SER A 2 2.48 -5.85 -16.08
CA SER A 2 3.75 -6.18 -15.43
C SER A 2 3.50 -7.08 -14.21
N LYS A 3 4.44 -7.99 -13.92
CA LYS A 3 4.37 -8.87 -12.75
C LYS A 3 4.16 -8.08 -11.45
N ASP A 4 4.86 -6.96 -11.30
CA ASP A 4 4.71 -6.07 -10.15
C ASP A 4 3.27 -5.54 -9.98
N LEU A 5 2.57 -5.25 -11.08
CA LEU A 5 1.19 -4.76 -11.03
C LEU A 5 0.20 -5.89 -10.66
N GLU A 6 0.45 -7.11 -11.13
CA GLU A 6 -0.30 -8.30 -10.71
C GLU A 6 -0.12 -8.57 -9.21
N ASP A 7 1.14 -8.67 -8.77
CA ASP A 7 1.50 -8.88 -7.36
C ASP A 7 0.97 -7.74 -6.48
N TYR A 8 0.96 -6.50 -6.98
CA TYR A 8 0.36 -5.35 -6.29
C TYR A 8 -1.14 -5.57 -6.05
N TRP A 9 -1.92 -5.94 -7.07
CA TRP A 9 -3.36 -6.14 -6.91
C TRP A 9 -3.69 -7.30 -5.99
N GLU A 10 -2.95 -8.41 -6.10
CA GLU A 10 -3.08 -9.53 -5.19
C GLU A 10 -2.74 -9.13 -3.75
N GLY A 11 -1.64 -8.40 -3.57
CA GLY A 11 -1.21 -7.89 -2.28
C GLY A 11 -2.22 -6.92 -1.67
N MET A 12 -2.80 -6.02 -2.46
CA MET A 12 -3.86 -5.11 -1.99
C MET A 12 -5.10 -5.88 -1.55
N LYS A 13 -5.50 -6.90 -2.32
CA LYS A 13 -6.64 -7.77 -1.99
C LYS A 13 -6.39 -8.60 -0.72
N ALA A 14 -5.16 -9.10 -0.54
CA ALA A 14 -4.77 -9.79 0.68
C ALA A 14 -4.78 -8.83 1.88
N TYR A 15 -4.22 -7.63 1.70
CA TYR A 15 -4.18 -6.59 2.73
C TYR A 15 -5.59 -6.18 3.21
N ASP A 16 -6.49 -5.91 2.26
CA ASP A 16 -7.84 -5.45 2.55
C ASP A 16 -8.72 -6.54 3.23
N LYS A 17 -8.32 -7.82 3.15
CA LYS A 17 -8.96 -8.91 3.91
C LYS A 17 -8.57 -8.89 5.40
N CYS A 18 -7.35 -8.46 5.73
CA CYS A 18 -6.95 -8.33 7.14
C CYS A 18 -7.34 -6.97 7.71
N HIS A 19 -7.31 -5.93 6.87
CA HIS A 19 -7.56 -4.55 7.25
C HIS A 19 -8.73 -4.02 6.41
N LEU A 20 -9.93 -4.01 6.98
CA LEU A 20 -11.12 -3.51 6.30
C LEU A 20 -10.85 -2.11 5.69
N PRO A 21 -10.99 -1.92 4.37
CA PRO A 21 -10.67 -0.66 3.70
C PRO A 21 -11.83 0.33 3.86
N THR A 22 -12.02 0.81 5.09
CA THR A 22 -12.95 1.88 5.47
C THR A 22 -12.34 3.25 5.18
N ILE A 23 -13.17 4.29 5.11
CA ILE A 23 -12.66 5.67 4.95
C ILE A 23 -11.69 6.01 6.09
N ASN A 24 -12.02 5.65 7.32
CA ASN A 24 -11.16 5.91 8.48
C ASN A 24 -9.82 5.17 8.37
N SER A 25 -9.79 3.91 7.95
CA SER A 25 -8.51 3.19 7.81
C SER A 25 -7.66 3.70 6.65
N GLN A 26 -8.26 4.17 5.56
CA GLN A 26 -7.53 4.85 4.48
C GLN A 26 -7.01 6.22 4.91
N TRP A 27 -7.79 6.97 5.70
CA TRP A 27 -7.36 8.25 6.27
C TRP A 27 -6.18 8.09 7.22
N GLN A 28 -6.24 7.09 8.11
CA GLN A 28 -5.12 6.79 9.01
C GLN A 28 -3.87 6.39 8.23
N ALA A 29 -4.00 5.52 7.22
CA ALA A 29 -2.86 5.16 6.37
C ALA A 29 -2.25 6.38 5.66
N PHE A 30 -3.07 7.29 5.13
CA PHE A 30 -2.58 8.54 4.54
C PHE A 30 -1.88 9.44 5.56
N TYR A 31 -2.44 9.56 6.77
CA TYR A 31 -1.83 10.34 7.85
C TYR A 31 -0.50 9.75 8.32
N ASP A 32 -0.38 8.42 8.36
CA ASP A 32 0.88 7.74 8.69
C ASP A 32 1.97 8.03 7.66
N GLU A 33 1.68 7.92 6.36
CA GLU A 33 2.65 8.26 5.30
C GLU A 33 3.03 9.75 5.31
N LEU A 34 2.07 10.64 5.63
CA LEU A 34 2.37 12.06 5.86
C LEU A 34 3.33 12.26 7.03
N ARG A 35 3.16 11.48 8.12
CA ARG A 35 4.04 11.53 9.27
C ARG A 35 5.44 11.00 8.93
N GLU A 36 5.54 9.87 8.21
CA GLU A 36 6.82 9.33 7.73
C GLU A 36 7.57 10.37 6.85
N PHE A 37 6.85 11.07 5.97
CA PHE A 37 7.42 12.17 5.18
C PHE A 37 7.89 13.36 6.02
N VAL A 38 7.13 13.77 7.05
CA VAL A 38 7.52 14.89 7.92
C VAL A 38 8.73 14.52 8.77
N GLU A 39 8.80 13.28 9.25
CA GLU A 39 9.93 12.77 10.06
C GLU A 39 11.20 12.60 9.21
N ALA A 40 11.09 12.10 7.99
CA ALA A 40 12.22 11.80 7.11
C ALA A 40 11.91 12.08 5.62
N PRO A 41 11.84 13.36 5.22
CA PRO A 41 11.36 13.74 3.89
C PRO A 41 12.27 13.20 2.79
N ASN A 42 11.71 12.38 1.92
CA ASN A 42 12.37 11.91 0.72
C ASN A 42 11.35 11.60 -0.39
N ILE A 43 11.85 11.39 -1.61
CA ILE A 43 11.00 11.18 -2.78
C ILE A 43 10.16 9.90 -2.68
N GLY A 44 10.64 8.87 -1.98
CA GLY A 44 9.90 7.63 -1.74
C GLY A 44 8.63 7.87 -0.93
N GLU A 45 8.76 8.63 0.16
CA GLU A 45 7.63 8.99 1.04
C GLU A 45 6.63 9.90 0.32
N ALA A 46 7.10 10.79 -0.58
CA ALA A 46 6.20 11.60 -1.42
C ALA A 46 5.32 10.71 -2.33
N TRP A 47 5.88 9.63 -2.88
CA TRP A 47 5.11 8.65 -3.64
C TRP A 47 4.15 7.85 -2.77
N ASP A 48 4.52 7.55 -1.52
CA ASP A 48 3.65 6.85 -0.57
C ASP A 48 2.46 7.72 -0.12
N ILE A 49 2.67 9.03 0.06
CA ILE A 49 1.59 10.01 0.25
C ILE A 49 0.65 10.03 -0.96
N LEU A 50 1.20 10.12 -2.18
CA LEU A 50 0.38 10.13 -3.40
C LEU A 50 -0.43 8.83 -3.54
N HIS A 51 0.18 7.70 -3.21
CA HIS A 51 -0.46 6.40 -3.25
C HIS A 51 -1.60 6.28 -2.23
N SER A 52 -1.32 6.55 -0.95
CA SER A 52 -2.29 6.46 0.14
C SER A 52 -3.41 7.48 0.00
N GLY A 53 -3.10 8.71 -0.42
CA GLY A 53 -4.09 9.74 -0.76
C GLY A 53 -4.94 9.35 -1.97
N GLY A 54 -4.33 8.74 -2.99
CA GLY A 54 -5.03 8.19 -4.14
C GLY A 54 -6.01 7.07 -3.77
N ARG A 55 -5.66 6.21 -2.79
CA ARG A 55 -6.56 5.17 -2.28
C ARG A 55 -7.74 5.74 -1.50
N LEU A 56 -7.49 6.77 -0.68
CA LEU A 56 -8.55 7.48 0.02
C LEU A 56 -9.50 8.13 -0.99
N PHE A 57 -8.98 8.82 -2.01
CA PHE A 57 -9.78 9.41 -3.06
C PHE A 57 -10.59 8.36 -3.82
N TRP A 58 -9.98 7.22 -4.14
CA TRP A 58 -10.68 6.10 -4.79
C TRP A 58 -11.87 5.63 -3.96
N LYS A 59 -11.71 5.54 -2.64
CA LYS A 59 -12.80 5.12 -1.75
C LYS A 59 -13.99 6.10 -1.77
N LEU A 60 -13.73 7.38 -2.01
CA LEU A 60 -14.75 8.42 -2.07
C LEU A 60 -15.41 8.54 -3.46
N THR A 61 -14.65 8.32 -4.54
CA THR A 61 -15.09 8.68 -5.90
C THR A 61 -15.20 7.51 -6.88
N GLY A 62 -14.62 6.35 -6.56
CA GLY A 62 -14.53 5.22 -7.48
C GLY A 62 -13.40 5.34 -8.54
N ILE A 63 -12.64 6.43 -8.55
CA ILE A 63 -11.52 6.65 -9.48
C ILE A 63 -10.18 6.22 -8.85
N PRO A 64 -9.44 5.25 -9.42
CA PRO A 64 -8.26 4.65 -8.79
C PRO A 64 -6.98 5.47 -8.99
N LEU A 65 -6.91 6.67 -8.40
CA LEU A 65 -5.75 7.57 -8.54
C LEU A 65 -4.45 7.05 -7.93
N GLN A 66 -4.50 6.05 -7.04
CA GLN A 66 -3.30 5.43 -6.47
C GLN A 66 -2.35 4.84 -7.51
N LEU A 67 -2.87 4.51 -8.71
CA LEU A 67 -2.07 3.94 -9.80
C LEU A 67 -1.10 4.96 -10.43
N LEU A 68 -1.31 6.25 -10.20
CA LEU A 68 -0.38 7.30 -10.62
C LEU A 68 0.93 7.25 -9.82
N ALA A 69 0.91 6.68 -8.61
CA ALA A 69 2.09 6.45 -7.78
C ALA A 69 2.84 5.17 -8.21
N ILE A 70 3.25 5.10 -9.48
CA ILE A 70 3.90 3.93 -10.08
C ILE A 70 5.08 3.40 -9.23
N PRO A 71 5.98 4.24 -8.68
CA PRO A 71 7.08 3.75 -7.86
C PRO A 71 6.59 3.01 -6.60
N THR A 72 5.58 3.53 -5.93
CA THR A 72 4.99 2.88 -4.75
C THR A 72 4.25 1.61 -5.13
N VAL A 73 3.49 1.61 -6.23
CA VAL A 73 2.81 0.42 -6.75
C VAL A 73 3.81 -0.70 -7.06
N SER A 74 4.90 -0.40 -7.76
CA SER A 74 5.97 -1.37 -8.06
C SER A 74 6.66 -1.84 -6.78
N LYS A 75 7.04 -0.93 -5.88
CA LYS A 75 7.61 -1.27 -4.56
C LYS A 75 6.72 -2.23 -3.78
N HIS A 76 5.42 -1.97 -3.75
CA HIS A 76 4.42 -2.77 -3.05
C HIS A 76 4.23 -4.14 -3.72
N GLY A 77 4.17 -4.19 -5.05
CA GLY A 77 4.12 -5.43 -5.82
C GLY A 77 5.34 -6.32 -5.59
N GLN A 78 6.54 -5.76 -5.66
CA GLN A 78 7.78 -6.50 -5.41
C GLN A 78 7.82 -7.08 -3.99
N ARG A 79 7.43 -6.30 -2.98
CA ARG A 79 7.32 -6.78 -1.58
C ARG A 79 6.39 -7.99 -1.46
N TYR A 80 5.21 -7.91 -2.09
CA TYR A 80 4.27 -9.02 -2.11
C TYR A 80 4.81 -10.23 -2.87
N GLY A 81 5.46 -10.03 -4.02
CA GLY A 81 6.10 -11.10 -4.78
C GLY A 81 7.19 -11.82 -3.98
N MET A 82 8.01 -11.07 -3.24
CA MET A 82 9.13 -11.60 -2.45
C MET A 82 8.71 -12.33 -1.18
N TYR A 83 7.82 -11.74 -0.37
CA TYR A 83 7.50 -12.27 0.96
C TYR A 83 6.00 -12.27 1.28
N GLY A 84 5.13 -12.05 0.30
CA GLY A 84 3.68 -12.23 0.44
C GLY A 84 2.98 -11.12 1.23
N CYS A 85 3.64 -9.98 1.45
CA CYS A 85 3.03 -8.84 2.13
C CYS A 85 3.37 -7.53 1.46
N ILE A 86 2.37 -6.65 1.35
CA ILE A 86 2.49 -5.40 0.61
C ILE A 86 3.17 -4.27 1.42
N ARG A 87 3.05 -4.36 2.76
CA ARG A 87 3.77 -3.50 3.71
C ARG A 87 5.21 -3.98 3.88
N SER A 88 6.05 -3.16 4.48
CA SER A 88 7.40 -3.58 4.90
C SER A 88 7.33 -4.76 5.87
N GLN A 89 8.38 -5.58 5.97
CA GLN A 89 8.41 -6.71 6.90
C GLN A 89 8.13 -6.30 8.36
N ARG A 90 8.65 -5.14 8.78
CA ARG A 90 8.43 -4.58 10.12
C ARG A 90 6.97 -4.19 10.39
N ASN A 91 6.21 -3.85 9.35
CA ASN A 91 4.83 -3.37 9.45
C ASN A 91 3.85 -4.40 8.85
N CYS A 92 4.29 -5.63 8.63
CA CYS A 92 3.43 -6.69 8.15
C CYS A 92 2.83 -7.41 9.35
N GLU A 93 1.52 -7.26 9.54
CA GLU A 93 0.82 -7.76 10.73
C GLU A 93 -0.33 -8.71 10.38
N GLY A 94 -0.65 -9.58 11.34
CA GLY A 94 -1.83 -10.44 11.29
C GLY A 94 -1.79 -11.51 10.19
N LYS A 95 -2.95 -11.80 9.60
CA LYS A 95 -3.13 -12.84 8.58
C LYS A 95 -2.60 -12.44 7.20
N CYS A 96 -1.99 -11.27 7.07
CA CYS A 96 -1.50 -10.71 5.83
C CYS A 96 -0.09 -11.20 5.45
N CYS A 97 0.53 -11.98 6.34
CA CYS A 97 1.84 -12.63 6.18
C CYS A 97 1.77 -13.92 5.33
N SER A 98 1.09 -13.89 4.18
CA SER A 98 0.74 -15.12 3.42
C SER A 98 1.92 -15.99 3.01
N LYS A 99 3.14 -15.43 2.89
CA LYS A 99 4.40 -16.15 2.65
C LYS A 99 5.52 -15.87 3.66
N LEU A 100 5.30 -15.04 4.68
CA LEU A 100 6.28 -14.80 5.75
C LEU A 100 6.33 -15.95 6.78
N ASN A 101 5.30 -16.81 6.78
CA ASN A 101 5.16 -17.94 7.71
C ASN A 101 5.30 -19.32 7.04
N GLN A 102 5.87 -19.39 5.83
CA GLN A 102 6.26 -20.63 5.14
C GLN A 102 7.78 -20.75 5.12
#